data_AF-A0A2E6I4J3-F1
#
_entry.id   AF-A0A2E6I4J3-F1
#
_cell.length_a   1.000
_cell.length_b   1.000
_cell.length_c   1.000
_cell.angle_alpha   90.00
_cell.angle_beta   90.00
_cell.angle_gamma   90.00
#
_symmetry.space_group_name_H-M   'P 1'
#
loop_
_entity.id
_entity.type
_entity.pdbx_description
1 polymer ?
#
loop_
_entity_poly.entity_id
_entity_poly.type
_entity_poly.pdbx_seq_one_letter_code
_entity_poly.pdbx_strand_id
1 'polypeptide(L)'
;MREKKVGAYAAYVLEHEDVVVVMGEVGEHANLLSKAGFRLQESGEYLGKGSDLYGLGPQAYFTLFSGRDTGSPRLEAQVADGERFYQVDALPLVTGEGKTGRIEEIYALDLETRTFITEGISKFRVG
;
A
#
# COMPACT_ATOMS: atom_id res chain seq x y z
N MET A 1 4.65 7.42 10.50
CA MET A 1 5.41 7.43 9.23
C MET A 1 6.70 8.22 9.38
N ARG A 2 7.74 7.87 8.60
CA ARG A 2 9.05 8.55 8.56
C ARG A 2 9.37 9.03 7.14
N GLU A 3 9.60 10.32 6.95
CA GLU A 3 9.96 10.89 5.65
C GLU A 3 11.32 10.34 5.16
N LYS A 4 11.38 10.01 3.86
CA LYS A 4 12.57 9.60 3.12
C LYS A 4 12.57 10.28 1.76
N LYS A 5 13.66 10.96 1.42
CA LYS A 5 13.81 11.57 0.09
C LYS A 5 14.20 10.52 -0.94
N VAL A 6 13.41 10.40 -2.00
CA VAL A 6 13.70 9.56 -3.16
C VAL A 6 13.78 10.45 -4.40
N GLY A 7 14.99 10.87 -4.76
CA GLY A 7 15.20 11.86 -5.81
C GLY A 7 14.59 13.22 -5.44
N ALA A 8 13.69 13.73 -6.29
CA ALA A 8 12.96 14.98 -6.07
C ALA A 8 11.65 14.82 -5.27
N TYR A 9 11.25 13.58 -4.95
CA TYR A 9 9.97 13.27 -4.34
C TYR A 9 10.12 12.94 -2.86
N ALA A 10 9.16 13.40 -2.05
CA ALA A 10 9.01 12.95 -0.68
C ALA A 10 8.27 11.61 -0.68
N ALA A 11 8.92 10.57 -0.16
CA ALA A 11 8.28 9.31 0.16
C ALA A 11 8.26 9.14 1.67
N TYR A 12 7.26 8.44 2.18
CA TYR A 12 7.08 8.22 3.61
C TYR A 12 7.18 6.73 3.87
N VAL A 13 8.13 6.32 4.71
CA VAL A 13 8.21 4.94 5.16
C VAL A 13 7.08 4.71 6.16
N LEU A 14 6.29 3.67 5.90
CA LEU A 14 5.24 3.22 6.79
C LEU A 14 5.87 2.62 8.05
N GLU A 15 5.47 3.14 9.21
CA GLU A 15 5.88 2.61 10.51
C GLU A 15 4.89 1.53 10.97
N HIS A 16 5.33 0.64 11.86
CA HIS A 16 4.53 -0.52 12.27
C HIS A 16 3.21 -0.12 12.97
N GLU A 17 3.22 0.97 13.74
CA GLU A 17 2.08 1.43 14.52
C GLU A 17 1.12 2.36 13.76
N ASP A 18 1.49 2.75 12.53
CA ASP A 18 0.67 3.63 11.70
C ASP A 18 -0.68 2.95 11.39
N VAL A 19 -1.77 3.71 11.46
CA VAL A 19 -3.11 3.21 11.15
C VAL A 19 -3.27 3.13 9.63
N VAL A 20 -3.66 1.95 9.16
CA VAL A 20 -3.88 1.66 7.75
C VAL A 20 -5.37 1.46 7.51
N VAL A 21 -5.92 2.19 6.55
CA VAL A 21 -7.27 2.01 6.01
C VAL A 21 -7.15 1.29 4.67
N VAL A 22 -7.88 0.18 4.51
CA VAL A 22 -7.96 -0.56 3.25
C VAL A 22 -9.35 -0.40 2.64
N MET A 23 -9.38 -0.03 1.36
CA MET A 23 -10.57 0.25 0.56
C MET A 23 -10.52 -0.51 -0.78
N GLY A 24 -11.64 -0.55 -1.50
CA GLY A 24 -11.77 -1.24 -2.79
C GLY A 24 -12.67 -2.47 -2.71
N GLU A 25 -12.32 -3.55 -3.41
CA GLU A 25 -13.04 -4.84 -3.44
C GLU A 25 -12.84 -5.65 -2.13
N VAL A 26 -13.00 -5.02 -0.97
CA VAL A 26 -12.71 -5.59 0.35
C VAL A 26 -13.48 -6.87 0.64
N GLY A 27 -14.69 -7.02 0.08
CA GLY A 27 -15.52 -8.21 0.23
C GLY A 27 -14.88 -9.48 -0.36
N GLU A 28 -14.22 -9.38 -1.51
CA GLU A 28 -13.55 -10.52 -2.16
C GLU A 28 -12.31 -10.99 -1.39
N HIS A 29 -11.75 -10.10 -0.56
CA HIS A 29 -10.48 -10.31 0.14
C HIS A 29 -10.62 -10.32 1.67
N ALA A 30 -11.84 -10.26 2.21
CA ALA A 30 -12.14 -10.19 3.64
C ALA A 30 -11.41 -11.24 4.49
N ASN A 31 -11.38 -12.50 4.02
CA ASN A 31 -10.70 -13.60 4.72
C ASN A 31 -9.18 -13.40 4.79
N LEU A 32 -8.58 -12.85 3.73
CA LEU A 32 -7.14 -12.61 3.68
C LEU A 32 -6.77 -11.41 4.55
N LEU A 33 -7.56 -10.34 4.48
CA LEU A 33 -7.42 -9.14 5.32
C LEU A 33 -7.54 -9.49 6.81
N SER A 34 -8.55 -10.26 7.18
CA SER A 34 -8.77 -10.68 8.57
C SER A 34 -7.62 -11.54 9.10
N LYS A 35 -7.07 -12.45 8.28
CA LYS A 35 -5.89 -13.26 8.63
C LYS A 35 -4.63 -12.41 8.82
N ALA A 36 -4.52 -11.30 8.09
CA ALA A 36 -3.41 -10.37 8.22
C ALA A 36 -3.51 -9.44 9.43
N GLY A 37 -4.68 -9.37 10.09
CA GLY A 37 -4.89 -8.55 11.29
C GLY A 37 -5.91 -7.42 11.12
N PHE A 38 -6.33 -7.14 9.89
CA PHE A 38 -7.30 -6.08 9.59
C PHE A 38 -8.70 -6.42 10.09
N ARG A 39 -9.44 -5.39 10.49
CA ARG A 39 -10.79 -5.51 11.05
C ARG A 39 -11.77 -4.65 10.28
N LEU A 40 -12.86 -5.26 9.84
CA LEU A 40 -14.00 -4.57 9.27
C LEU A 40 -14.61 -3.62 10.31
N GLN A 41 -14.75 -2.36 9.93
CA GLN A 41 -15.47 -1.36 10.70
C GLN A 41 -16.93 -1.28 10.25
N GLU A 42 -17.78 -0.66 11.07
CA GLU A 42 -19.17 -0.37 10.72
C GLU A 42 -19.28 0.49 9.45
N SER A 43 -18.26 1.31 9.14
CA SER A 43 -18.17 2.12 7.92
C SER A 43 -18.00 1.30 6.64
N GLY A 44 -17.70 0.00 6.74
CA GLY A 44 -17.38 -0.86 5.60
C GLY A 44 -15.89 -0.89 5.24
N GLU A 45 -15.07 -0.10 5.93
CA GLU A 45 -13.62 -0.04 5.74
C GLU A 45 -12.91 -1.12 6.57
N TYR A 46 -11.77 -1.60 6.09
CA TYR A 46 -10.89 -2.45 6.89
C TYR A 46 -9.79 -1.60 7.52
N LEU A 47 -9.73 -1.60 8.84
CA LEU A 47 -8.68 -0.93 9.61
C LEU A 47 -7.65 -1.92 10.13
N GLY A 48 -6.38 -1.55 10.02
CA GLY A 48 -5.26 -2.30 10.57
C GLY A 48 -4.10 -1.39 10.94
N LYS A 49 -2.94 -2.00 11.11
CA LYS A 49 -1.67 -1.35 11.42
C LYS A 49 -0.65 -1.57 10.32
N GLY A 50 0.38 -0.75 10.27
CA GLY A 50 1.52 -0.97 9.38
C GLY A 50 2.11 -2.36 9.55
N SER A 51 2.19 -2.87 10.79
CA SER A 51 2.62 -4.24 11.10
C SER A 51 1.80 -5.31 10.38
N ASP A 52 0.51 -5.08 10.16
CA ASP A 52 -0.37 -6.03 9.48
C ASP A 52 -0.01 -6.11 7.98
N LEU A 53 0.42 -4.98 7.38
CA LEU A 53 0.96 -4.97 6.03
C LEU A 53 2.36 -5.61 5.95
N TYR A 54 3.25 -5.34 6.90
CA TYR A 54 4.57 -5.99 6.96
C TYR A 54 4.49 -7.49 7.21
N GLY A 55 3.45 -7.93 7.94
CA GLY A 55 3.15 -9.33 8.19
C GLY A 55 2.66 -10.09 6.95
N LEU A 56 2.24 -9.39 5.90
CA LEU A 56 1.94 -10.01 4.61
C LEU A 56 3.23 -10.52 3.98
N GLY A 57 3.21 -11.77 3.53
CA GLY A 57 4.25 -12.25 2.61
C GLY A 57 4.21 -11.43 1.31
N PRO A 58 5.35 -11.24 0.61
CA PRO A 58 5.42 -10.44 -0.60
C PRO A 58 4.35 -10.80 -1.63
N GLN A 59 4.14 -12.09 -1.88
CA GLN A 59 3.13 -12.56 -2.83
C GLN A 59 1.70 -12.12 -2.45
N ALA A 60 1.33 -12.21 -1.17
CA ALA A 60 0.00 -11.81 -0.71
C ALA A 60 -0.16 -10.29 -0.82
N TYR A 61 0.87 -9.53 -0.46
CA TYR A 61 0.89 -8.08 -0.62
C TYR A 61 0.70 -7.68 -2.09
N PHE A 62 1.48 -8.26 -2.99
CA PHE A 62 1.37 -8.00 -4.43
C PHE A 62 0.00 -8.37 -4.99
N THR A 63 -0.59 -9.49 -4.57
CA THR A 63 -1.93 -9.91 -5.02
C THR A 63 -3.02 -8.93 -4.55
N LEU A 64 -2.90 -8.36 -3.36
CA LEU A 64 -3.89 -7.44 -2.81
C LEU A 64 -3.80 -6.03 -3.41
N PHE A 65 -2.57 -5.51 -3.50
CA PHE A 65 -2.35 -4.07 -3.75
C PHE A 65 -1.74 -3.76 -5.11
N SER A 66 -1.26 -4.74 -5.88
CA SER A 66 -0.70 -4.52 -7.23
C SER A 66 -1.71 -4.91 -8.31
N GLY A 67 -2.08 -3.95 -9.15
CA GLY A 67 -3.02 -4.12 -10.26
C GLY A 67 -2.46 -4.78 -11.52
N ARG A 68 -1.36 -5.54 -11.45
CA ARG A 68 -0.66 -6.05 -12.65
C ARG A 68 -1.50 -6.96 -13.54
N ASP A 69 -2.41 -7.75 -12.95
CA ASP A 69 -3.19 -8.74 -13.72
C ASP A 69 -4.51 -8.17 -14.28
N THR A 70 -5.01 -7.06 -13.74
CA THR A 70 -6.32 -6.47 -14.07
C THR A 70 -6.25 -5.05 -14.62
N GLY A 71 -5.07 -4.42 -14.62
CA GLY A 71 -4.89 -3.02 -15.01
C GLY A 71 -5.25 -1.99 -13.93
N SER A 72 -5.76 -2.43 -12.77
CA SER A 72 -6.05 -1.59 -11.60
C SER A 72 -5.96 -2.42 -10.32
N PRO A 73 -5.38 -1.90 -9.23
CA PRO A 73 -5.29 -2.63 -7.97
C PRO A 73 -6.69 -2.91 -7.41
N ARG A 74 -6.91 -4.13 -6.91
CA ARG A 74 -8.22 -4.54 -6.34
C ARG A 74 -8.50 -3.84 -5.01
N LEU A 75 -7.43 -3.63 -4.23
CA LEU A 75 -7.47 -2.90 -2.98
C LEU A 75 -6.50 -1.72 -3.03
N GLU A 76 -6.87 -0.68 -2.32
CA GLU A 76 -6.03 0.47 -2.02
C GLU A 76 -5.82 0.59 -0.52
N ALA A 77 -4.60 0.90 -0.10
CA ALA A 77 -4.28 1.15 1.30
C ALA A 77 -3.88 2.63 1.48
N GLN A 78 -4.42 3.25 2.51
CA GLN A 78 -4.16 4.64 2.87
C GLN A 78 -3.77 4.75 4.35
N VAL A 79 -2.92 5.72 4.65
CA VAL A 79 -2.42 5.99 5.99
C VAL A 79 -2.54 7.49 6.24
N ALA A 80 -2.91 7.86 7.47
CA ALA A 80 -2.99 9.25 7.87
C ALA A 80 -1.99 9.57 8.98
N ASP A 81 -1.37 10.75 8.91
CA ASP A 81 -0.51 11.29 9.99
C ASP A 81 -1.25 12.27 10.93
N GLY A 82 -2.57 12.42 10.76
CA GLY A 82 -3.41 13.36 11.50
C GLY A 82 -3.70 14.66 10.75
N GLU A 83 -2.95 14.97 9.68
CA GLU A 83 -3.18 16.15 8.83
C GLU A 83 -3.47 15.78 7.37
N ARG A 84 -2.82 14.72 6.87
CA ARG A 84 -2.89 14.32 5.46
C ARG A 84 -3.10 12.81 5.34
N PHE A 85 -3.66 12.43 4.20
CA PHE A 85 -3.72 11.03 3.76
C PHE A 85 -2.63 10.76 2.74
N TYR A 86 -2.01 9.60 2.88
CA TYR A 86 -0.95 9.10 2.03
C TYR A 86 -1.40 7.77 1.47
N GLN A 87 -1.17 7.57 0.17
CA GLN A 87 -1.41 6.28 -0.45
C GLN A 87 -0.21 5.38 -0.21
N VAL A 88 -0.46 4.18 0.32
CA VAL A 88 0.52 3.11 0.40
C VAL A 88 0.85 2.59 -1.00
N ASP A 89 2.14 2.50 -1.31
CA ASP A 89 2.65 2.01 -2.58
C ASP A 89 2.45 0.50 -2.73
N ALA A 90 2.17 0.08 -3.96
CA ALA A 90 1.93 -1.31 -4.31
C ALA A 90 3.23 -2.14 -4.42
N LEU A 91 4.39 -1.48 -4.43
CA LEU A 91 5.71 -2.09 -4.64
C LEU A 91 6.58 -1.95 -3.37
N PRO A 92 6.45 -2.88 -2.40
CA PRO A 92 7.29 -2.83 -1.21
C PRO A 92 8.73 -3.20 -1.54
N LEU A 93 9.68 -2.73 -0.72
CA LEU A 93 11.04 -3.23 -0.74
C LEU A 93 11.07 -4.59 -0.03
N VAL A 94 11.58 -5.61 -0.73
CA VAL A 94 11.62 -7.00 -0.24
C VAL A 94 13.06 -7.47 -0.17
N THR A 95 13.44 -8.11 0.94
CA THR A 95 14.71 -8.86 1.05
C THR A 95 14.47 -10.36 0.95
N GLY A 96 15.43 -11.08 0.36
CA GLY A 96 15.34 -12.51 0.09
C GLY A 96 14.64 -12.84 -1.24
N GLU A 97 14.88 -14.04 -1.77
CA GLU A 97 14.35 -14.47 -3.06
C GLU A 97 13.15 -15.42 -2.91
N GLY A 98 12.11 -15.21 -3.73
CA GLY A 98 10.98 -16.13 -3.86
C GLY A 98 10.09 -16.19 -2.61
N LYS A 99 9.76 -17.41 -2.15
CA LYS A 99 8.76 -17.65 -1.08
C LYS A 99 9.25 -17.33 0.33
N THR A 100 10.55 -17.11 0.52
CA THR A 100 11.15 -16.76 1.82
C THR A 100 11.35 -15.27 2.00
N GLY A 101 11.02 -14.47 0.97
CA GLY A 101 11.18 -13.03 1.00
C GLY A 101 10.33 -12.38 2.10
N ARG A 102 10.84 -11.30 2.67
CA ARG A 102 10.15 -10.48 3.67
C ARG A 102 10.09 -9.05 3.19
N ILE A 103 8.98 -8.38 3.50
CA ILE A 103 8.85 -6.95 3.27
C ILE A 103 9.69 -6.22 4.31
N GLU A 104 10.62 -5.38 3.86
CA GLU A 104 11.47 -4.57 4.74
C GLU A 104 11.03 -3.13 4.84
N GLU A 105 10.61 -2.54 3.73
CA GLU A 105 10.10 -1.17 3.73
C GLU A 105 8.86 -1.10 2.85
N ILE A 106 7.81 -0.48 3.38
CA ILE A 106 6.63 -0.08 2.63
C ILE A 106 6.66 1.43 2.53
N TYR A 107 6.52 1.93 1.31
CA TYR A 107 6.45 3.35 1.04
C TYR A 107 5.00 3.82 0.96
N ALA A 108 4.77 5.06 1.35
CA ALA A 108 3.54 5.79 1.13
C ALA A 108 3.90 7.13 0.46
N LEU A 109 3.04 7.57 -0.44
CA LEU A 109 3.21 8.81 -1.20
C LEU A 109 2.03 9.73 -0.91
N ASP A 110 2.28 11.02 -0.82
CA ASP A 110 1.16 11.97 -0.78
C ASP A 110 0.36 11.90 -2.09
N LEU A 111 -0.93 12.23 -2.01
CA LEU A 111 -1.87 12.09 -3.13
C LEU A 111 -1.48 12.97 -4.32
N GLU A 112 -0.85 14.12 -4.07
CA GLU A 112 -0.39 15.05 -5.10
C GLU A 112 0.77 14.44 -5.91
N THR A 113 1.78 13.91 -5.22
CA THR A 113 2.91 13.17 -5.80
C THR A 113 2.45 11.94 -6.56
N ARG A 114 1.46 11.19 -6.04
CA ARG A 114 0.87 10.06 -6.78
C ARG A 114 0.17 10.51 -8.05
N THR A 115 -0.57 11.62 -7.99
CA THR A 115 -1.24 12.21 -9.16
C THR A 115 -0.22 12.60 -10.22
N PHE A 116 0.88 13.25 -9.82
CA PHE A 116 2.00 13.57 -10.71
C PHE A 116 2.65 12.34 -11.34
N ILE A 117 2.85 11.25 -10.59
CA ILE A 117 3.44 10.02 -11.13
C ILE A 117 2.47 9.34 -12.10
N THR A 118 1.20 9.22 -11.76
CA THR A 118 0.17 8.61 -12.64
C THR A 118 -0.01 9.41 -13.93
N GLU A 119 -0.07 10.75 -13.84
CA GLU A 119 -0.14 11.63 -15.01
C GLU A 119 1.16 11.69 -15.81
N GLY A 120 2.31 11.59 -15.15
CA GLY A 120 3.61 11.52 -15.80
C GLY A 120 3.76 10.22 -16.61
N ILE A 121 3.43 9.08 -16.01
CA ILE A 121 3.49 7.76 -16.67
C ILE A 121 2.48 7.67 -17.82
N SER A 122 1.28 8.25 -17.68
CA SER A 122 0.30 8.26 -18.77
C SER A 122 0.79 9.04 -20.00
N LYS A 123 1.55 10.12 -19.79
CA LYS A 123 2.18 10.89 -20.87
C LYS A 123 3.36 10.17 -21.53
N PHE A 124 4.09 9.31 -20.81
CA PHE A 124 5.18 8.51 -21.40
C PHE A 124 4.70 7.29 -22.20
N ARG A 125 3.46 6.82 -21.99
CA ARG A 125 2.85 5.73 -22.78
C ARG A 125 2.29 6.17 -24.13
N VAL A 126 2.36 7.46 -24.46
CA VAL A 126 2.08 8.00 -25.80
C VAL A 126 3.41 8.33 -26.46
N GLY A 127 4.08 7.29 -26.96
CA GLY A 127 5.31 7.37 -27.76
C GLY A 127 5.33 6.23 -28.77
#